data_AF-A0A359HMH6-F1
#
_entry.id   AF-A0A359HMH6-F1
#
_cell.length_a   1.000
_cell.length_b   1.000
_cell.length_c   1.000
_cell.angle_alpha   90.00
_cell.angle_beta   90.00
_cell.angle_gamma   90.00
#
_symmetry.space_group_name_H-M   'P 1'
#
loop_
_entity.id
_entity.type
_entity.pdbx_description
1 polymer ?
#
loop_
_entity_poly.entity_id
_entity_poly.type
_entity_poly.pdbx_seq_one_letter_code
_entity_poly.pdbx_strand_id
1 'polypeptide(L)'
;MNIQTSGLILSTGRTGTMFFASLLQEIFPQAAVYHEAGERSRLINIFTHAHLSGFLPLSVPLWAWQRVIAIDLADCQKEVYIDSNNMVYALLPLKPDLYPGLRVIHLVRDPREYVRSHINWARHRPKSFVANYLTPFWQPNAWLLKEMTWSKWIGLSRFERYCWIWDFKNRFIGQLAESEIPYLRTFFEDFFGGPEPLARFNEMLAFLGLERAIGIEDRFQRPVNPAKGKSFPKWQNWSAQQCRQIQLICGETMHTYGYGNEPAWLEKLKPSNGVAT
;
A
#
# COMPACT_ATOMS: atom_id res chain seq x y z
N MET A 1 -21.97 -16.93 -9.36
CA MET A 1 -21.61 -15.63 -8.77
C MET A 1 -22.20 -14.54 -9.64
N ASN A 2 -22.87 -13.55 -9.05
CA ASN A 2 -23.43 -12.40 -9.79
C ASN A 2 -22.40 -11.31 -10.07
N ILE A 3 -21.19 -11.43 -9.49
CA ILE A 3 -20.12 -10.44 -9.62
C ILE A 3 -19.64 -10.38 -11.07
N GLN A 4 -19.74 -9.19 -11.65
CA GLN A 4 -19.20 -8.87 -12.97
C GLN A 4 -17.87 -8.11 -12.85
N THR A 5 -17.67 -7.35 -11.76
CA THR A 5 -16.45 -6.58 -11.51
C THR A 5 -15.95 -6.79 -10.07
N SER A 6 -14.67 -7.14 -9.93
CA SER A 6 -13.97 -7.15 -8.64
C SER A 6 -12.91 -6.06 -8.61
N GLY A 7 -13.15 -4.99 -7.86
CA GLY A 7 -12.19 -3.92 -7.64
C GLY A 7 -11.28 -4.19 -6.44
N LEU A 8 -9.97 -4.31 -6.66
CA LEU A 8 -9.00 -4.40 -5.56
C LEU A 8 -8.20 -3.12 -5.41
N ILE A 9 -8.34 -2.46 -4.26
CA ILE A 9 -7.55 -1.27 -3.92
C ILE A 9 -6.34 -1.72 -3.09
N LEU A 10 -5.17 -1.78 -3.75
CA LEU A 10 -3.92 -2.23 -3.17
C LEU A 10 -2.99 -1.07 -2.84
N SER A 11 -2.19 -1.25 -1.79
CA SER A 11 -1.19 -0.26 -1.39
C SER A 11 -0.17 -0.86 -0.42
N THR A 12 0.80 -0.04 -0.01
CA THR A 12 1.77 -0.36 1.05
C THR A 12 1.17 -0.31 2.47
N GLY A 13 -0.13 0.00 2.62
CA GLY A 13 -0.77 0.43 3.86
C GLY A 13 -0.47 1.89 4.21
N ARG A 14 -1.25 2.48 5.13
CA ARG A 14 -1.11 3.91 5.54
C ARG A 14 -1.29 4.92 4.38
N THR A 15 -2.03 4.53 3.36
CA THR A 15 -2.39 5.33 2.18
C THR A 15 -3.88 5.65 2.12
N GLY A 16 -4.61 5.64 3.23
CA GLY A 16 -6.04 6.02 3.23
C GLY A 16 -7.00 4.94 2.70
N THR A 17 -6.58 3.68 2.57
CA THR A 17 -7.45 2.54 2.16
C THR A 17 -8.77 2.46 2.92
N MET A 18 -8.75 2.74 4.23
CA MET A 18 -9.97 2.81 5.06
C MET A 18 -10.90 3.94 4.67
N PHE A 19 -10.38 5.11 4.29
CA PHE A 19 -11.20 6.22 3.81
C PHE A 19 -11.94 5.81 2.54
N PHE A 20 -11.24 5.24 1.55
CA PHE A 20 -11.86 4.83 0.30
C PHE A 20 -12.92 3.76 0.51
N ALA A 21 -12.64 2.74 1.33
CA ALA A 21 -13.62 1.70 1.62
C ALA A 21 -14.88 2.27 2.29
N SER A 22 -14.73 3.12 3.32
CA SER A 22 -15.87 3.74 4.00
C SER A 22 -16.66 4.67 3.08
N LEU A 23 -15.98 5.48 2.27
CA LEU A 23 -16.63 6.40 1.35
C LEU A 23 -17.41 5.64 0.26
N LEU A 24 -16.78 4.64 -0.36
CA LEU A 24 -17.43 3.81 -1.38
C LEU A 24 -18.63 3.04 -0.82
N GLN A 25 -18.50 2.50 0.39
CA GLN A 25 -19.60 1.81 1.07
C GLN A 25 -20.78 2.74 1.34
N GLU A 26 -20.50 3.98 1.71
CA GLU A 26 -21.53 4.99 2.00
C GLU A 26 -22.28 5.44 0.74
N ILE A 27 -21.57 5.72 -0.35
CA ILE A 27 -22.16 6.33 -1.55
C ILE A 27 -22.64 5.30 -2.58
N PHE A 28 -22.20 4.04 -2.50
CA PHE A 28 -22.61 2.95 -3.40
C PHE A 28 -23.18 1.74 -2.64
N PRO A 29 -24.38 1.83 -2.05
CA PRO A 29 -25.02 0.70 -1.36
C PRO A 29 -25.37 -0.49 -2.27
N GLN A 30 -25.32 -0.29 -3.60
CA GLN A 30 -25.44 -1.35 -4.59
C GLN A 30 -24.14 -2.15 -4.81
N ALA A 31 -22.99 -1.66 -4.36
CA ALA A 31 -21.73 -2.39 -4.39
C ALA A 31 -21.47 -3.09 -3.05
N ALA A 32 -20.83 -4.26 -3.09
CA ALA A 32 -20.34 -4.93 -1.90
C ALA A 32 -18.92 -4.44 -1.61
N VAL A 33 -18.76 -3.54 -0.63
CA VAL A 33 -17.49 -2.88 -0.33
C VAL A 33 -16.94 -3.34 1.01
N TYR A 34 -15.68 -3.75 1.03
CA TYR A 34 -14.97 -4.26 2.20
C TYR A 34 -13.66 -3.50 2.45
N HIS A 35 -13.28 -3.39 3.72
CA HIS A 35 -11.96 -2.96 4.13
C HIS A 35 -11.25 -4.13 4.81
N GLU A 36 -10.21 -4.65 4.16
CA GLU A 36 -9.39 -5.75 4.65
C GLU A 36 -10.25 -6.89 5.23
N ALA A 37 -11.18 -7.56 4.53
CA ALA A 37 -12.11 -8.63 4.99
C ALA A 37 -12.16 -9.02 6.52
N GLY A 38 -12.22 -8.03 7.42
CA GLY A 38 -11.82 -8.16 8.84
C GLY A 38 -10.35 -8.54 9.12
N GLU A 39 -9.99 -8.71 10.40
CA GLU A 39 -8.65 -9.14 10.82
C GLU A 39 -8.19 -10.49 10.19
N ARG A 40 -9.09 -11.19 9.50
CA ARG A 40 -8.91 -12.48 8.83
C ARG A 40 -7.91 -12.45 7.67
N SER A 41 -7.82 -11.32 6.93
CA SER A 41 -6.87 -11.19 5.81
C SER A 41 -5.39 -11.24 6.24
N ARG A 42 -5.10 -11.12 7.55
CA ARG A 42 -3.75 -11.25 8.11
C ARG A 42 -3.13 -12.63 7.84
N LEU A 43 -3.93 -13.69 7.86
CA LEU A 43 -3.44 -15.05 7.58
C LEU A 43 -2.97 -15.18 6.14
N ILE A 44 -3.71 -14.59 5.20
CA ILE A 44 -3.34 -14.55 3.78
C ILE A 44 -1.98 -13.86 3.63
N ASN A 45 -1.80 -12.69 4.24
CA ASN A 45 -0.53 -11.96 4.20
C ASN A 45 0.65 -12.76 4.78
N ILE A 46 0.49 -13.34 5.97
CA ILE A 46 1.54 -14.15 6.62
C ILE A 46 1.92 -15.35 5.75
N PHE A 47 0.93 -16.14 5.31
CA PHE A 47 1.21 -17.33 4.51
C PHE A 47 1.75 -17.00 3.12
N THR A 48 1.35 -15.88 2.54
CA THR A 48 1.89 -15.44 1.25
C THR A 48 3.35 -15.02 1.39
N HIS A 49 3.72 -14.26 2.43
CA HIS A 49 5.13 -13.93 2.68
C HIS A 49 5.98 -15.17 3.00
N ALA A 50 5.44 -16.13 3.76
CA ALA A 50 6.10 -17.40 4.02
C ALA A 50 6.29 -18.21 2.72
N HIS A 51 5.29 -18.19 1.83
CA HIS A 51 5.40 -18.80 0.50
C HIS A 51 6.48 -18.13 -0.36
N LEU A 52 6.46 -16.79 -0.48
CA LEU A 52 7.47 -16.03 -1.21
C LEU A 52 8.89 -16.25 -0.67
N SER A 53 9.00 -16.53 0.63
CA SER A 53 10.28 -16.85 1.29
C SER A 53 10.69 -18.33 1.15
N GLY A 54 9.89 -19.17 0.49
CA GLY A 54 10.16 -20.60 0.27
C GLY A 54 9.81 -21.53 1.43
N PHE A 55 9.08 -21.06 2.45
CA PHE A 55 8.73 -21.86 3.64
C PHE A 55 7.42 -22.63 3.49
N LEU A 56 6.51 -22.18 2.62
CA LEU A 56 5.20 -22.81 2.40
C LEU A 56 4.91 -22.98 0.91
N PRO A 57 4.18 -24.02 0.49
CA PRO A 57 3.67 -24.12 -0.88
C PRO A 57 2.53 -23.11 -1.10
N LEU A 58 2.29 -22.73 -2.36
CA LEU A 58 1.23 -21.78 -2.75
C LEU A 58 -0.18 -22.25 -2.34
N SER A 59 -0.39 -23.56 -2.16
CA SER A 59 -1.67 -24.10 -1.70
C SER A 59 -2.10 -23.59 -0.31
N VAL A 60 -1.16 -23.21 0.56
CA VAL A 60 -1.47 -22.71 1.91
C VAL A 60 -2.06 -21.29 1.91
N PRO A 61 -1.46 -20.27 1.27
CA PRO A 61 -2.11 -18.97 1.14
C PRO A 61 -3.41 -19.04 0.33
N LEU A 62 -3.50 -19.93 -0.67
CA LEU A 62 -4.76 -20.15 -1.40
C LEU A 62 -5.87 -20.74 -0.51
N TRP A 63 -5.53 -21.70 0.35
CA TRP A 63 -6.46 -22.21 1.35
C TRP A 63 -6.93 -21.11 2.30
N ALA A 64 -6.03 -20.24 2.78
CA ALA A 64 -6.42 -19.13 3.64
C ALA A 64 -7.34 -18.13 2.90
N TRP A 65 -7.04 -17.84 1.64
CA TRP A 65 -7.90 -17.01 0.80
C TRP A 65 -9.30 -17.63 0.64
N GLN A 66 -9.38 -18.94 0.37
CA GLN A 66 -10.65 -19.67 0.25
C GLN A 66 -11.49 -19.58 1.53
N ARG A 67 -10.86 -19.58 2.70
CA ARG A 67 -11.57 -19.52 4.00
C ARG A 67 -11.97 -18.11 4.43
N VAL A 68 -11.45 -17.08 3.78
CA VAL A 68 -11.64 -15.69 4.21
C VAL A 68 -12.38 -14.88 3.17
N ILE A 69 -11.93 -14.88 1.92
CA ILE A 69 -12.44 -14.00 0.86
C ILE A 69 -13.37 -14.74 -0.09
N ALA A 70 -13.08 -16.01 -0.43
CA ALA A 70 -13.91 -16.74 -1.38
C ALA A 70 -15.35 -16.94 -0.90
N ILE A 71 -15.54 -17.03 0.41
CA ILE A 71 -16.88 -17.10 1.02
C ILE A 71 -17.63 -15.79 0.77
N ASP A 72 -17.00 -14.64 1.07
CA ASP A 72 -17.60 -13.32 0.84
C ASP A 72 -17.92 -13.11 -0.67
N LEU A 73 -17.06 -13.60 -1.57
CA LEU A 73 -17.31 -13.58 -3.03
C LEU A 73 -18.47 -14.50 -3.46
N ALA A 74 -18.53 -15.70 -2.90
CA ALA A 74 -19.57 -16.69 -3.23
C ALA A 74 -20.96 -16.23 -2.76
N ASP A 75 -21.03 -15.61 -1.58
CA ASP A 75 -22.27 -15.12 -0.97
C ASP A 75 -22.70 -13.75 -1.52
N CYS A 76 -21.80 -13.04 -2.23
CA CYS A 76 -22.07 -11.72 -2.78
C CYS A 76 -23.19 -11.76 -3.83
N GLN A 77 -24.27 -11.04 -3.54
CA GLN A 77 -25.41 -10.86 -4.45
C GLN A 77 -25.30 -9.61 -5.35
N LYS A 78 -24.26 -8.79 -5.15
CA LYS A 78 -24.02 -7.56 -5.90
C LYS A 78 -23.17 -7.83 -7.14
N GLU A 79 -23.34 -7.02 -8.17
CA GLU A 79 -22.56 -7.13 -9.41
C GLU A 79 -21.14 -6.56 -9.27
N VAL A 80 -20.96 -5.61 -8.35
CA VAL A 80 -19.68 -4.97 -8.06
C VAL A 80 -19.22 -5.36 -6.66
N TYR A 81 -18.07 -6.02 -6.60
CA TYR A 81 -17.35 -6.35 -5.36
C TYR A 81 -16.10 -5.48 -5.28
N ILE A 82 -15.87 -4.82 -4.14
CA ILE A 82 -14.69 -3.98 -3.92
C ILE A 82 -14.04 -4.38 -2.60
N ASP A 83 -12.75 -4.70 -2.63
CA ASP A 83 -11.95 -4.97 -1.44
C ASP A 83 -10.71 -4.05 -1.38
N SER A 84 -10.72 -3.16 -0.40
CA SER A 84 -9.59 -2.28 -0.10
C SER A 84 -8.70 -2.97 0.92
N ASN A 85 -7.67 -3.67 0.41
CA ASN A 85 -6.98 -4.70 1.19
C ASN A 85 -5.49 -4.77 0.86
N ASN A 86 -4.68 -4.17 1.73
CA ASN A 86 -3.22 -4.19 1.59
C ASN A 86 -2.58 -5.54 2.01
N MET A 87 -3.37 -6.51 2.49
CA MET A 87 -2.88 -7.81 2.96
C MET A 87 -2.85 -8.87 1.85
N VAL A 88 -3.60 -8.65 0.76
CA VAL A 88 -3.65 -9.57 -0.39
C VAL A 88 -2.72 -9.17 -1.53
N TYR A 89 -2.01 -8.05 -1.39
CA TYR A 89 -1.15 -7.47 -2.43
C TYR A 89 -0.12 -8.45 -3.00
N ALA A 90 0.38 -9.36 -2.17
CA ALA A 90 1.41 -10.32 -2.56
C ALA A 90 0.82 -11.59 -3.18
N LEU A 91 -0.45 -11.92 -2.89
CA LEU A 91 -1.11 -13.10 -3.44
C LEU A 91 -1.63 -12.82 -4.84
N LEU A 92 -2.09 -11.59 -5.08
CA LEU A 92 -2.76 -11.23 -6.33
C LEU A 92 -1.86 -11.41 -7.58
N PRO A 93 -0.58 -10.96 -7.60
CA PRO A 93 0.30 -11.23 -8.74
C PRO A 93 0.59 -12.72 -8.99
N LEU A 94 0.44 -13.56 -7.96
CA LEU A 94 0.63 -15.01 -8.09
C LEU A 94 -0.61 -15.71 -8.65
N LYS A 95 -1.80 -15.19 -8.32
CA LYS A 95 -3.11 -15.78 -8.64
C LYS A 95 -4.16 -14.70 -8.91
N PRO A 96 -4.10 -14.03 -10.07
CA PRO A 96 -5.06 -12.99 -10.44
C PRO A 96 -6.45 -13.53 -10.80
N ASP A 97 -6.54 -14.81 -11.14
CA ASP A 97 -7.76 -15.55 -11.47
C ASP A 97 -8.69 -15.79 -10.27
N LEU A 98 -8.26 -15.42 -9.06
CA LEU A 98 -9.05 -15.54 -7.83
C LEU A 98 -10.30 -14.65 -7.82
N TYR A 99 -10.30 -13.56 -8.58
CA TYR A 99 -11.34 -12.55 -8.54
C TYR A 99 -12.04 -12.44 -9.91
N PRO A 100 -13.36 -12.61 -9.99
CA PRO A 100 -14.10 -12.48 -11.26
C PRO A 100 -14.09 -11.02 -11.72
N GLY A 101 -13.74 -10.80 -13.00
CA GLY A 101 -13.72 -9.45 -13.60
C GLY A 101 -12.78 -8.49 -12.86
N LEU A 102 -11.61 -9.00 -12.44
CA LEU A 102 -10.64 -8.25 -11.63
C LEU A 102 -10.21 -6.95 -12.28
N ARG A 103 -10.24 -5.86 -11.50
CA ARG A 103 -9.65 -4.56 -11.79
C ARG A 103 -8.84 -4.10 -10.59
N VAL A 104 -7.61 -3.65 -10.81
CA VAL A 104 -6.68 -3.30 -9.74
C VAL A 104 -6.45 -1.80 -9.69
N ILE A 105 -6.69 -1.20 -8.54
CA ILE A 105 -6.30 0.17 -8.22
C ILE A 105 -5.06 0.09 -7.33
N HIS A 106 -3.91 0.53 -7.86
CA HIS A 106 -2.68 0.66 -7.08
C HIS A 106 -2.57 2.09 -6.56
N LEU A 107 -2.84 2.24 -5.26
CA LEU A 107 -2.73 3.51 -4.56
C LEU A 107 -1.32 3.69 -3.98
N VAL A 108 -0.56 4.58 -4.59
CA VAL A 108 0.81 4.92 -4.22
C VAL A 108 0.81 6.17 -3.35
N ARG A 109 1.72 6.26 -2.38
CA ARG A 109 1.96 7.47 -1.58
C ARG A 109 3.44 7.79 -1.61
N ASP A 110 3.79 9.07 -1.57
CA ASP A 110 5.19 9.50 -1.47
C ASP A 110 5.90 8.75 -0.33
N PRO A 111 7.03 8.06 -0.58
CA PRO A 111 7.74 7.30 0.44
C PRO A 111 8.19 8.17 1.61
N ARG A 112 8.47 9.44 1.36
CA ARG A 112 8.89 10.40 2.38
C ARG A 112 7.78 10.60 3.42
N GLU A 113 6.54 10.75 2.96
CA GLU A 113 5.37 10.87 3.82
C GLU A 113 4.88 9.52 4.36
N TYR A 114 5.01 8.43 3.60
CA TYR A 114 4.72 7.08 4.06
C TYR A 114 5.59 6.69 5.27
N VAL A 115 6.93 6.79 5.15
CA VAL A 115 7.86 6.39 6.21
C VAL A 115 7.60 7.21 7.47
N ARG A 116 7.41 8.53 7.31
CA ARG A 116 7.01 9.42 8.41
C ARG A 116 5.70 8.97 9.06
N SER A 117 4.67 8.68 8.26
CA SER A 117 3.37 8.21 8.76
C SER A 117 3.49 6.90 9.53
N HIS A 118 4.28 5.96 9.02
CA HIS A 118 4.47 4.64 9.61
C HIS A 118 5.24 4.71 10.93
N ILE A 119 6.35 5.48 10.97
CA ILE A 119 7.12 5.72 12.21
C ILE A 119 6.22 6.32 13.30
N ASN A 120 5.42 7.33 12.95
CA ASN A 120 4.50 7.96 13.88
C ASN A 120 3.46 6.97 14.38
N TRP A 121 2.81 6.23 13.49
CA TRP A 121 1.81 5.23 13.87
C TRP A 121 2.37 4.13 14.78
N ALA A 122 3.56 3.60 14.47
CA ALA A 122 4.19 2.54 15.26
C ALA A 122 4.54 2.99 16.69
N ARG A 123 4.88 4.27 16.90
CA ARG A 123 5.17 4.82 18.25
C ARG A 123 3.98 4.76 19.20
N HIS A 124 2.75 4.82 18.69
CA HIS A 124 1.54 4.87 19.51
C HIS A 124 0.84 3.52 19.67
N ARG A 125 1.44 2.42 19.18
CA ARG A 125 0.87 1.08 19.26
C ARG A 125 1.93 0.04 19.66
N PRO A 126 2.19 -0.17 20.96
CA PRO A 126 3.14 -1.20 21.41
C PRO A 126 2.76 -2.62 20.94
N LYS A 127 1.46 -2.95 20.82
CA LYS A 127 1.01 -4.21 20.19
C LYS A 127 1.41 -4.32 18.71
N SER A 128 1.50 -3.19 18.00
CA SER A 128 1.98 -3.15 16.62
C SER A 128 3.49 -3.36 16.51
N PHE A 129 4.25 -3.02 17.55
CA PHE A 129 5.67 -3.41 17.63
C PHE A 129 5.80 -4.93 17.66
N VAL A 130 5.03 -5.62 18.50
CA VAL A 130 5.03 -7.10 18.53
C VAL A 130 4.66 -7.67 17.16
N ALA A 131 3.57 -7.20 16.54
CA ALA A 131 3.16 -7.69 15.23
C ALA A 131 4.23 -7.48 14.14
N ASN A 132 4.82 -6.28 14.03
CA ASN A 132 5.76 -5.98 12.94
C ASN A 132 7.17 -6.57 13.14
N TYR A 133 7.57 -6.91 14.37
CA TYR A 133 8.94 -7.32 14.67
C TYR A 133 9.05 -8.75 15.20
N LEU A 134 7.99 -9.27 15.85
CA LEU A 134 8.01 -10.57 16.50
C LEU A 134 7.12 -11.61 15.82
N THR A 135 6.10 -11.19 15.07
CA THR A 135 5.29 -12.14 14.28
C THR A 135 6.03 -12.46 12.97
N PRO A 136 6.50 -13.71 12.77
CA PRO A 136 7.16 -14.09 11.53
C PRO A 136 6.25 -13.82 10.33
N PHE A 137 6.83 -13.37 9.22
CA PHE A 137 6.14 -13.12 7.96
C PHE A 137 5.04 -12.05 8.01
N TRP A 138 4.92 -11.27 9.08
CA TRP A 138 3.95 -10.16 9.14
C TRP A 138 4.24 -9.06 8.11
N GLN A 139 5.50 -8.68 7.97
CA GLN A 139 5.99 -7.86 6.87
C GLN A 139 6.90 -8.69 5.95
N PRO A 140 7.07 -8.28 4.68
CA PRO A 140 8.12 -8.84 3.86
C PRO A 140 9.48 -8.62 4.52
N ASN A 141 10.41 -9.54 4.26
CA ASN A 141 11.74 -9.55 4.86
C ASN A 141 12.78 -9.74 3.75
N ALA A 142 13.59 -8.72 3.52
CA ALA A 142 14.54 -8.70 2.40
C ALA A 142 15.54 -9.87 2.42
N TRP A 143 15.92 -10.33 3.61
CA TRP A 143 16.81 -11.48 3.74
C TRP A 143 16.11 -12.78 3.38
N LEU A 144 14.90 -13.02 3.90
CA LEU A 144 14.15 -14.23 3.59
C LEU A 144 13.73 -14.30 2.11
N LEU A 145 13.49 -13.14 1.50
CA LEU A 145 13.22 -13.00 0.06
C LEU A 145 14.49 -12.99 -0.81
N LYS A 146 15.68 -13.13 -0.20
CA LYS A 146 16.98 -13.15 -0.89
C LYS A 146 17.32 -11.86 -1.68
N GLU A 147 16.63 -10.74 -1.42
CA GLU A 147 17.01 -9.41 -1.95
C GLU A 147 18.21 -8.82 -1.19
N MET A 148 18.58 -9.40 -0.05
CA MET A 148 19.68 -8.90 0.78
C MET A 148 20.30 -9.97 1.68
N THR A 149 21.58 -9.83 2.02
CA THR A 149 22.25 -10.67 3.02
C THR A 149 21.65 -10.48 4.42
N TRP A 150 21.69 -11.51 5.26
CA TRP A 150 21.25 -11.44 6.66
C TRP A 150 21.89 -10.28 7.43
N SER A 151 23.21 -10.11 7.32
CA SER A 151 23.98 -9.06 8.02
C SER A 151 23.47 -7.66 7.69
N LYS A 152 23.28 -7.36 6.40
CA LYS A 152 22.73 -6.07 5.96
C LYS A 152 21.28 -5.88 6.40
N TRP A 153 20.43 -6.93 6.41
CA TRP A 153 19.05 -6.85 6.92
C TRP A 153 18.97 -6.53 8.40
N ILE A 154 19.75 -7.23 9.24
CA ILE A 154 19.73 -6.96 10.68
C ILE A 154 20.28 -5.56 11.00
N GLY A 155 21.21 -5.06 10.18
CA GLY A 155 21.80 -3.73 10.30
C GLY A 155 20.88 -2.57 9.91
N LEU A 156 19.77 -2.82 9.23
CA LEU A 156 18.85 -1.75 8.83
C LEU A 156 18.17 -1.11 10.05
N SER A 157 18.23 0.21 10.11
CA SER A 157 17.43 1.02 11.02
C SER A 157 15.93 0.86 10.72
N ARG A 158 15.08 1.28 11.66
CA ARG A 158 13.62 1.31 11.45
C ARG A 158 13.22 2.14 10.24
N PHE A 159 13.91 3.26 10.00
CA PHE A 159 13.67 4.13 8.87
C PHE A 159 13.93 3.39 7.56
N GLU A 160 15.09 2.74 7.43
CA GLU A 160 15.48 1.97 6.25
C GLU A 160 14.56 0.76 6.01
N ARG A 161 14.14 0.07 7.07
CA ARG A 161 13.17 -1.04 6.94
C ARG A 161 11.84 -0.58 6.35
N TYR A 162 11.31 0.57 6.77
CA TYR A 162 10.09 1.11 6.18
C TYR A 162 10.29 1.65 4.77
N CYS A 163 11.48 2.19 4.45
CA CYS A 163 11.83 2.52 3.06
C CYS A 163 11.77 1.25 2.19
N TRP A 164 12.43 0.18 2.63
CA TRP A 164 12.47 -1.06 1.85
C TRP A 164 11.09 -1.72 1.73
N ILE A 165 10.28 -1.72 2.80
CA ILE A 165 8.90 -2.23 2.73
C ILE A 165 8.06 -1.41 1.73
N TRP A 166 8.21 -0.08 1.70
CA TRP A 166 7.52 0.76 0.74
C TRP A 166 7.92 0.40 -0.69
N ASP A 167 9.23 0.31 -0.93
CA ASP A 167 9.79 0.00 -2.24
C ASP A 167 9.34 -1.39 -2.72
N PHE A 168 9.58 -2.42 -1.90
CA PHE A 168 9.22 -3.80 -2.20
C PHE A 168 7.74 -3.95 -2.58
N LYS A 169 6.84 -3.45 -1.72
CA LYS A 169 5.39 -3.61 -1.95
C LYS A 169 4.94 -2.90 -3.22
N ASN A 170 5.46 -1.71 -3.48
CA ASN A 170 5.10 -0.96 -4.68
C ASN A 170 5.63 -1.61 -5.96
N ARG A 171 6.90 -2.04 -5.98
CA ARG A 171 7.43 -2.81 -7.12
C ARG A 171 6.61 -4.08 -7.36
N PHE A 172 6.27 -4.80 -6.29
CA PHE A 172 5.53 -6.05 -6.39
C PHE A 172 4.11 -5.85 -6.93
N ILE A 173 3.37 -4.84 -6.45
CA ILE A 173 2.04 -4.50 -7.01
C ILE A 173 2.19 -3.96 -8.45
N GLY A 174 3.23 -3.18 -8.71
CA GLY A 174 3.49 -2.55 -9.99
C GLY A 174 3.70 -3.54 -11.14
N GLN A 175 4.13 -4.77 -10.86
CA GLN A 175 4.21 -5.85 -11.87
C GLN A 175 2.86 -6.14 -12.54
N LEU A 176 1.74 -5.87 -11.86
CA LEU A 176 0.41 -6.03 -12.44
C LEU A 176 0.13 -5.06 -13.59
N ALA A 177 0.84 -3.92 -13.65
CA ALA A 177 0.71 -2.95 -14.73
C ALA A 177 1.21 -3.51 -16.09
N GLU A 178 2.05 -4.54 -16.05
CA GLU A 178 2.60 -5.24 -17.22
C GLU A 178 1.79 -6.49 -17.58
N SER A 179 0.67 -6.74 -16.88
CA SER A 179 -0.21 -7.88 -17.11
C SER A 179 -1.46 -7.48 -17.90
N GLU A 180 -2.24 -8.48 -18.32
CA GLU A 180 -3.53 -8.28 -18.99
C GLU A 180 -4.66 -7.80 -18.05
N ILE A 181 -4.38 -7.67 -16.75
CA ILE A 181 -5.38 -7.25 -15.77
C ILE A 181 -5.59 -5.74 -15.90
N PRO A 182 -6.84 -5.26 -16.01
CA PRO A 182 -7.13 -3.84 -15.92
C PRO A 182 -6.49 -3.23 -14.66
N TYR A 183 -5.64 -2.24 -14.86
CA TYR A 183 -4.82 -1.67 -13.80
C TYR A 183 -4.84 -0.13 -13.87
N LEU A 184 -5.11 0.49 -12.71
CA LEU A 184 -5.10 1.93 -12.52
C LEU A 184 -4.13 2.28 -11.39
N ARG A 185 -3.04 2.97 -11.71
CA ARG A 185 -2.18 3.58 -10.69
C ARG A 185 -2.66 4.99 -10.39
N THR A 186 -2.79 5.31 -9.12
CA THR A 186 -3.19 6.64 -8.64
C THR A 186 -2.41 7.00 -7.37
N PHE A 187 -2.35 8.29 -7.05
CA PHE A 187 -1.51 8.81 -5.97
C PHE A 187 -2.34 9.34 -4.82
N PHE A 188 -1.93 9.01 -3.60
CA PHE A 188 -2.57 9.47 -2.36
C PHE A 188 -2.69 11.01 -2.33
N GLU A 189 -1.64 11.69 -2.78
CA GLU A 189 -1.57 13.15 -2.81
C GLU A 189 -2.62 13.77 -3.74
N ASP A 190 -3.05 13.06 -4.80
CA ASP A 190 -4.10 13.55 -5.71
C ASP A 190 -5.46 13.67 -5.00
N PHE A 191 -5.73 12.81 -4.02
CA PHE A 191 -6.95 12.84 -3.23
C PHE A 191 -6.84 13.72 -2.00
N PHE A 192 -5.64 13.87 -1.44
CA PHE A 192 -5.42 14.58 -0.17
C PHE A 192 -4.37 15.67 -0.34
N GLY A 193 -4.82 16.85 -0.76
CA GLY A 193 -3.97 18.02 -0.99
C GLY A 193 -3.68 18.30 -2.47
N GLY A 194 -4.19 17.48 -3.38
CA GLY A 194 -4.17 17.71 -4.82
C GLY A 194 -5.20 18.76 -5.28
N PRO A 195 -5.06 19.26 -6.51
CA PRO A 195 -5.91 20.36 -7.02
C PRO A 195 -7.35 19.93 -7.31
N GLU A 196 -7.58 18.67 -7.72
CA GLU A 196 -8.88 18.19 -8.19
C GLU A 196 -9.24 16.78 -7.64
N PRO A 197 -9.40 16.64 -6.30
CA PRO A 197 -9.57 15.33 -5.67
C PRO A 197 -10.85 14.59 -6.11
N LEU A 198 -11.96 15.31 -6.33
CA LEU A 198 -13.20 14.70 -6.82
C LEU A 198 -13.08 14.20 -8.26
N ALA A 199 -12.35 14.91 -9.13
CA ALA A 199 -12.13 14.45 -10.50
C ALA A 199 -11.34 13.13 -10.50
N ARG A 200 -10.27 13.06 -9.70
CA ARG A 200 -9.45 11.86 -9.52
C ARG A 200 -10.24 10.69 -8.92
N PHE A 201 -11.13 10.99 -7.98
CA PHE A 201 -12.05 9.99 -7.45
C PHE A 201 -13.02 9.49 -8.53
N ASN A 202 -13.58 10.37 -9.35
CA ASN A 202 -14.46 9.98 -10.45
C ASN A 202 -13.76 9.15 -11.54
N GLU A 203 -12.46 9.37 -11.80
CA GLU A 203 -11.66 8.48 -12.64
C GLU A 203 -11.58 7.06 -12.05
N MET A 204 -11.35 6.96 -10.73
CA MET A 204 -11.33 5.68 -10.02
C MET A 204 -12.71 4.99 -10.05
N LEU A 205 -13.81 5.73 -9.94
CA LEU A 205 -15.17 5.20 -10.03
C LEU A 205 -15.48 4.68 -11.43
N ALA A 206 -15.16 5.46 -12.47
CA ALA A 206 -15.32 5.03 -13.85
C ALA A 206 -14.50 3.76 -14.14
N PHE A 207 -13.27 3.68 -13.62
CA PHE A 207 -12.45 2.48 -13.71
C PHE A 207 -13.06 1.27 -13.01
N LEU A 208 -13.84 1.47 -11.95
CA LEU A 208 -14.60 0.39 -11.27
C LEU A 208 -15.97 0.10 -11.91
N GLY A 209 -16.36 0.84 -12.96
CA GLY A 209 -17.69 0.72 -13.55
C GLY A 209 -18.81 1.31 -12.68
N LEU A 210 -18.48 2.25 -11.80
CA LEU A 210 -19.42 2.95 -10.94
C LEU A 210 -19.78 4.33 -11.50
N GLU A 211 -20.97 4.82 -11.11
CA GLU A 211 -21.42 6.17 -11.47
C GLU A 211 -20.54 7.24 -10.83
N ARG A 212 -20.50 8.43 -11.44
CA ARG A 212 -19.78 9.57 -10.88
C ARG A 212 -20.39 10.03 -9.55
N ALA A 213 -19.54 10.36 -8.59
CA ALA A 213 -19.94 11.04 -7.36
C ALA A 213 -20.04 12.56 -7.57
N ILE A 214 -20.97 13.18 -6.83
CA ILE A 214 -21.24 14.63 -6.85
C ILE A 214 -21.41 15.09 -5.39
N GLY A 215 -20.92 16.28 -5.04
CA GLY A 215 -21.21 16.92 -3.75
C GLY A 215 -20.52 16.28 -2.55
N ILE A 216 -19.34 15.68 -2.76
CA ILE A 216 -18.53 15.02 -1.73
C ILE A 216 -17.10 15.59 -1.64
N GLU A 217 -16.87 16.78 -2.20
CA GLU A 217 -15.55 17.44 -2.26
C GLU A 217 -14.96 17.67 -0.86
N ASP A 218 -15.81 17.96 0.12
CA ASP A 218 -15.45 18.17 1.52
C ASP A 218 -14.83 16.93 2.17
N ARG A 219 -15.21 15.73 1.73
CA ARG A 219 -14.72 14.44 2.24
C ARG A 219 -13.21 14.28 2.05
N PHE A 220 -12.63 14.95 1.07
CA PHE A 220 -11.20 14.88 0.74
C PHE A 220 -10.33 15.85 1.56
N GLN A 221 -10.92 16.74 2.36
CA GLN A 221 -10.17 17.76 3.10
C GLN A 221 -9.29 17.21 4.22
N ARG A 222 -9.63 16.05 4.82
CA ARG A 222 -8.85 15.46 5.91
C ARG A 222 -8.82 13.93 5.84
N PRO A 223 -7.63 13.30 5.95
CA PRO A 223 -7.55 11.85 6.04
C PRO A 223 -8.13 11.36 7.38
N VAL A 224 -8.80 10.20 7.35
CA VAL A 224 -9.56 9.63 8.48
C VAL A 224 -8.67 9.15 9.65
N ASN A 225 -7.39 8.88 9.41
CA ASN A 225 -6.49 8.24 10.40
C ASN A 225 -5.14 8.97 10.62
N PRO A 226 -5.13 10.24 11.06
CA PRO A 226 -3.90 10.93 11.39
C PRO A 226 -3.25 10.32 12.66
N ALA A 227 -1.92 10.25 12.69
CA ALA A 227 -1.20 9.85 13.89
C ALA A 227 -1.28 10.98 14.95
N LYS A 228 -1.46 10.62 16.24
CA LYS A 228 -1.57 11.57 17.36
C LYS A 228 -0.21 11.77 18.04
N GLY A 229 0.25 12.99 18.34
CA GLY A 229 1.45 13.26 19.18
C GLY A 229 2.64 13.93 18.48
N LYS A 230 3.81 14.00 19.15
CA LYS A 230 5.06 14.58 18.59
C LYS A 230 5.46 13.84 17.31
N SER A 231 5.23 14.47 16.17
CA SER A 231 5.43 13.85 14.85
C SER A 231 6.91 13.79 14.48
N PHE A 232 7.35 12.66 13.94
CA PHE A 232 8.56 12.54 13.14
C PHE A 232 8.59 13.68 12.10
N PRO A 233 9.74 14.36 11.93
CA PRO A 233 9.84 15.56 11.11
C PRO A 233 9.40 15.29 9.67
N LYS A 234 8.88 16.33 9.02
CA LYS A 234 8.71 16.33 7.56
C LYS A 234 10.07 16.24 6.88
N TRP A 235 10.10 15.76 5.64
CA TRP A 235 11.35 15.45 4.93
C TRP A 235 12.26 16.67 4.72
N GLN A 236 11.69 17.87 4.70
CA GLN A 236 12.44 19.13 4.66
C GLN A 236 13.37 19.30 5.87
N ASN A 237 13.11 18.60 6.99
CA ASN A 237 13.89 18.64 8.21
C ASN A 237 14.65 17.32 8.49
N TRP A 238 14.74 16.42 7.50
CA TRP A 238 15.53 15.20 7.63
C TRP A 238 17.03 15.49 7.55
N SER A 239 17.81 14.63 8.20
CA SER A 239 19.27 14.66 8.10
C SER A 239 19.72 14.21 6.70
N ALA A 240 20.93 14.63 6.30
CA ALA A 240 21.49 14.21 5.01
C ALA A 240 21.62 12.68 4.92
N GLN A 241 21.88 12.00 6.04
CA GLN A 241 21.90 10.53 6.09
C GLN A 241 20.53 9.92 5.75
N GLN A 242 19.44 10.44 6.33
CA GLN A 242 18.08 9.95 6.04
C GLN A 242 17.71 10.17 4.58
N CYS A 243 18.06 11.33 4.02
CA CYS A 243 17.83 11.62 2.60
C CYS A 243 18.60 10.65 1.69
N ARG A 244 19.87 10.37 2.00
CA ARG A 244 20.66 9.36 1.26
C ARG A 244 20.10 7.95 1.40
N GLN A 245 19.66 7.56 2.60
CA GLN A 245 19.10 6.23 2.85
C GLN A 245 17.83 5.98 2.03
N ILE A 246 16.88 6.92 2.04
CA ILE A 246 15.66 6.75 1.26
C ILE A 246 15.93 6.84 -0.24
N GLN A 247 16.87 7.69 -0.69
CA GLN A 247 17.25 7.74 -2.10
C GLN A 247 17.90 6.43 -2.54
N LEU A 248 18.75 5.83 -1.69
CA LEU A 248 19.39 4.55 -1.99
C LEU A 248 18.39 3.40 -2.07
N ILE A 249 17.36 3.39 -1.22
CA ILE A 249 16.43 2.27 -1.10
C ILE A 249 15.22 2.42 -2.03
N CYS A 250 14.67 3.64 -2.13
CA CYS A 250 13.43 3.91 -2.83
C CYS A 250 13.64 4.70 -4.14
N GLY A 251 14.83 5.21 -4.42
CA GLY A 251 15.06 6.25 -5.44
C GLY A 251 14.61 5.86 -6.85
N GLU A 252 14.82 4.60 -7.24
CA GLU A 252 14.37 4.08 -8.53
C GLU A 252 12.84 4.06 -8.62
N THR A 253 12.17 3.41 -7.66
CA THR A 253 10.71 3.34 -7.61
C THR A 253 10.07 4.73 -7.43
N MET A 254 10.71 5.62 -6.67
CA MET A 254 10.32 7.04 -6.56
C MET A 254 10.29 7.70 -7.92
N HIS A 255 11.40 7.63 -8.65
CA HIS A 255 11.53 8.24 -9.97
C HIS A 255 10.51 7.68 -10.96
N THR A 256 10.33 6.36 -10.99
CA THR A 256 9.30 5.68 -11.81
C THR A 256 7.89 6.18 -11.53
N TYR A 257 7.63 6.62 -10.29
CA TYR A 257 6.33 7.14 -9.85
C TYR A 257 6.25 8.67 -9.84
N GLY A 258 7.27 9.36 -10.37
CA GLY A 258 7.29 10.82 -10.46
C GLY A 258 7.71 11.55 -9.18
N TYR A 259 8.13 10.83 -8.13
CA TYR A 259 8.67 11.43 -6.91
C TYR A 259 10.19 11.62 -6.99
N GLY A 260 10.71 12.58 -6.21
CA GLY A 260 12.16 12.78 -6.08
C GLY A 260 12.77 13.67 -7.15
N ASN A 261 11.96 14.29 -8.01
CA ASN A 261 12.40 15.29 -8.98
C ASN A 261 12.20 16.73 -8.47
N GLU A 262 11.68 16.92 -7.26
CA GLU A 262 11.44 18.25 -6.72
C GLU A 262 12.77 18.97 -6.48
N PRO A 263 12.91 20.26 -6.86
CA PRO A 263 14.15 20.99 -6.65
C PRO A 263 14.63 20.96 -5.20
N ALA A 264 13.72 21.15 -4.24
CA ALA A 264 14.03 21.10 -2.81
C ALA A 264 14.50 19.71 -2.33
N TRP A 265 14.10 18.62 -3.01
CA TRP A 265 14.61 17.28 -2.74
C TRP A 265 16.00 17.10 -3.33
N LEU A 266 16.21 17.51 -4.57
CA LEU A 266 17.52 17.43 -5.23
C LEU A 266 18.59 18.23 -4.48
N GLU A 267 18.27 19.42 -3.96
CA GLU A 267 19.17 20.19 -3.09
C GLU A 267 19.59 19.41 -1.83
N LYS A 268 18.68 18.64 -1.24
CA LYS A 268 18.97 17.81 -0.05
C LYS A 268 19.92 16.64 -0.33
N LEU A 269 20.02 16.22 -1.60
CA LEU A 269 20.89 15.13 -2.01
C LEU A 269 22.28 15.60 -2.45
N LYS A 270 22.46 16.91 -2.69
CA LYS A 270 23.78 17.45 -3.02
C LYS A 270 24.76 17.18 -1.87
N PRO A 271 26.02 16.81 -2.18
CA PRO A 271 27.06 16.75 -1.18
C PRO A 271 27.15 18.11 -0.49
N SER A 272 27.26 18.12 0.84
CA SER A 272 27.57 19.35 1.57
C SER A 272 28.91 19.86 1.06
N ASN A 273 28.94 21.01 0.38
CA ASN A 273 30.20 21.68 0.05
C ASN A 273 30.86 22.12 1.37
N GLY A 274 31.78 21.32 1.90
CA GLY A 274 32.65 21.68 3.02
C GLY A 274 32.69 20.66 4.16
N VAL A 275 33.67 19.75 4.10
CA VAL A 275 34.90 19.90 4.91
C VAL A 275 36.04 19.53 3.97
N ALA A 276 36.77 20.54 3.48
CA ALA A 276 38.12 20.32 2.98
C ALA A 276 38.96 19.78 4.15
N THR A 277 39.68 18.70 3.89
CA THR A 277 40.71 18.11 4.75
C THR A 277 41.67 19.15 5.31
#